data_AF-A0A662FTC7-F1
#
_entry.id   AF-A0A662FTC7-F1
#
_cell.length_a   1.000
_cell.length_b   1.000
_cell.length_c   1.000
_cell.angle_alpha   90.00
_cell.angle_beta   90.00
_cell.angle_gamma   90.00
#
_symmetry.space_group_name_H-M   'P 1'
#
loop_
_entity.id
_entity.type
_entity.pdbx_description
1 polymer ?
#
loop_
_entity_poly.entity_id
_entity_poly.type
_entity_poly.pdbx_seq_one_letter_code
_entity_poly.pdbx_strand_id
1 'polypeptide(L)'
;MLSGVSVVAIMAKPYPCPHGKCVYCPGGVSEGTPQSYVLESPAVMRAIRHNYNPYKQVISRLKQYEILGHKPSKIELIVMGGTFPAMPKDYQEWFVANAFEALNRYPAEEPPSHVNLELAHLKNERAKIRCVGLTIETRPDWSMEQHVDWFLHLGATRIELGVQTVFDDVLKKVRR
;
A
#
# COMPACT_ATOMS: atom_id res chain seq x y z
N MET A 1 6.35 14.59 24.85
CA MET A 1 5.74 13.35 24.34
C MET A 1 6.59 12.90 23.16
N LEU A 2 7.32 11.79 23.28
CA LEU A 2 8.15 11.25 22.19
C LEU A 2 7.20 10.80 21.07
N SER A 3 7.28 11.45 19.91
CA SER A 3 6.45 11.11 18.76
C SER A 3 7.05 9.90 18.05
N GLY A 4 6.40 8.74 18.20
CA GLY A 4 6.70 7.53 17.43
C GLY A 4 6.32 7.66 15.95
N VAL A 5 6.53 6.58 15.20
CA VAL A 5 6.10 6.46 13.81
C VAL A 5 4.69 5.87 13.77
N SER A 6 3.75 6.56 13.12
CA SER A 6 2.37 6.08 12.96
C SER A 6 2.23 5.28 11.68
N VAL A 7 1.60 4.11 11.75
CA VAL A 7 1.40 3.25 10.58
C VAL A 7 0.14 3.66 9.81
N VAL A 8 0.26 3.88 8.51
CA VAL A 8 -0.88 4.16 7.62
C VAL A 8 -0.91 3.07 6.56
N ALA A 9 -1.76 2.07 6.80
CA ALA A 9 -1.94 0.94 5.91
C ALA A 9 -3.08 1.21 4.92
N ILE A 10 -2.77 1.17 3.63
CA ILE A 10 -3.66 1.43 2.48
C ILE A 10 -3.69 0.23 1.56
N MET A 11 -4.81 0.03 0.87
CA MET A 11 -4.99 -1.10 -0.05
C MET A 11 -5.18 -0.63 -1.47
N ALA A 12 -4.45 -1.26 -2.37
CA ALA A 12 -4.68 -1.16 -3.80
C ALA A 12 -5.98 -1.89 -4.20
N LYS A 13 -6.51 -1.56 -5.37
CA LYS A 13 -7.72 -2.20 -5.89
C LYS A 13 -7.53 -3.73 -6.07
N PRO A 14 -8.59 -4.54 -5.99
CA PRO A 14 -8.50 -5.96 -6.29
C PRO A 14 -7.92 -6.17 -7.70
N TYR A 15 -6.90 -7.00 -7.81
CA TYR A 15 -6.24 -7.35 -9.08
C TYR A 15 -5.84 -8.83 -9.03
N PRO A 16 -6.02 -9.57 -10.15
CA PRO A 16 -5.74 -11.00 -10.16
C PRO A 16 -4.26 -11.29 -9.89
N CYS A 17 -4.00 -12.32 -9.09
CA CYS A 17 -2.65 -12.85 -8.94
C CYS A 17 -2.14 -13.43 -10.27
N PRO A 18 -0.89 -13.16 -10.66
CA PRO A 18 -0.32 -13.65 -11.93
C PRO A 18 -0.32 -15.17 -12.11
N HIS A 19 -0.23 -15.93 -11.01
CA HIS A 19 -0.25 -17.40 -11.00
C HIS A 19 -1.65 -17.99 -10.68
N GLY A 20 -2.65 -17.14 -10.44
CA GLY A 20 -3.96 -17.55 -9.95
C GLY A 20 -4.11 -17.53 -8.42
N LYS A 21 -5.12 -18.23 -7.90
CA LYS A 21 -5.50 -18.22 -6.47
C LYS A 21 -4.87 -19.41 -5.72
N CYS A 22 -4.02 -19.12 -4.73
CA CYS A 22 -3.53 -20.14 -3.81
C CYS A 22 -4.68 -20.74 -2.99
N VAL A 23 -4.54 -22.01 -2.57
CA VAL A 23 -5.61 -22.79 -1.90
C VAL A 23 -6.17 -22.09 -0.64
N TYR A 24 -5.32 -21.46 0.16
CA TYR A 24 -5.71 -20.84 1.43
C TYR A 24 -6.03 -19.35 1.33
N CYS A 25 -5.97 -18.73 0.15
CA CYS A 25 -6.32 -17.31 0.04
C CYS A 25 -7.84 -17.14 0.15
N PRO A 26 -8.37 -16.41 1.14
CA PRO A 26 -9.81 -16.24 1.28
C PRO A 26 -10.38 -15.31 0.20
N GLY A 27 -9.72 -14.16 -0.04
CA GLY A 27 -10.20 -13.11 -0.94
C GLY A 27 -9.84 -13.27 -2.42
N GLY A 28 -9.81 -12.13 -3.10
CA GLY A 28 -9.50 -11.98 -4.52
C GLY A 28 -10.55 -11.17 -5.27
N VAL A 29 -10.36 -11.03 -6.58
CA VAL A 29 -11.23 -10.23 -7.45
C VAL A 29 -12.70 -10.65 -7.36
N SER A 30 -12.99 -11.94 -7.24
CA SER A 30 -14.37 -12.46 -7.09
C SER A 30 -15.06 -11.97 -5.82
N GLU A 31 -14.29 -11.74 -4.75
CA GLU A 31 -14.79 -11.30 -3.45
C GLU A 31 -14.73 -9.77 -3.28
N GLY A 32 -14.25 -9.04 -4.31
CA GLY A 32 -14.07 -7.59 -4.24
C GLY A 32 -12.98 -7.14 -3.27
N THR A 33 -12.02 -8.01 -2.92
CA THR A 33 -10.92 -7.73 -1.98
C THR A 33 -9.55 -8.02 -2.62
N PRO A 34 -8.46 -7.39 -2.14
CA PRO A 34 -7.12 -7.84 -2.46
C PRO A 34 -6.94 -9.32 -2.09
N GLN A 35 -6.06 -10.02 -2.82
CA GLN A 35 -5.75 -11.41 -2.52
C GLN A 35 -5.25 -11.54 -1.08
N SER A 36 -5.64 -12.63 -0.41
CA SER A 36 -5.30 -12.94 1.00
C SER A 36 -6.10 -12.20 2.07
N TYR A 37 -6.93 -11.22 1.70
CA TYR A 37 -7.72 -10.43 2.66
C TYR A 37 -9.22 -10.78 2.64
N VAL A 38 -9.91 -10.48 3.74
CA VAL A 38 -11.36 -10.68 3.93
C VAL A 38 -12.08 -9.33 4.07
N LEU A 39 -13.37 -9.29 3.74
CA LEU A 39 -14.17 -8.06 3.71
C LEU A 39 -14.24 -7.36 5.07
N GLU A 40 -14.22 -8.13 6.16
CA GLU A 40 -14.34 -7.66 7.53
C GLU A 40 -13.04 -7.04 8.07
N SER A 41 -11.94 -7.13 7.33
CA SER A 41 -10.68 -6.48 7.73
C SER A 41 -10.88 -4.95 7.79
N PRO A 42 -10.51 -4.28 8.89
CA PRO A 42 -10.66 -2.83 9.01
C PRO A 42 -9.97 -2.04 7.89
N ALA A 43 -8.86 -2.56 7.37
CA ALA A 43 -8.17 -1.96 6.23
C ALA A 43 -8.99 -2.09 4.93
N VAL A 44 -9.52 -3.28 4.66
CA VAL A 44 -10.37 -3.56 3.49
C VAL A 44 -11.63 -2.71 3.54
N MET A 45 -12.33 -2.67 4.68
CA MET A 45 -13.53 -1.87 4.84
C MET A 45 -13.27 -0.38 4.56
N ARG A 46 -12.13 0.17 5.02
CA ARG A 46 -11.75 1.56 4.71
C ARG A 46 -11.46 1.73 3.22
N ALA A 47 -10.73 0.80 2.61
CA ALA A 47 -10.41 0.86 1.19
C ALA A 47 -11.68 0.83 0.33
N ILE A 48 -12.62 -0.06 0.62
CA ILE A 48 -13.92 -0.16 -0.06
C ILE A 48 -14.71 1.15 0.05
N ARG A 49 -14.82 1.73 1.26
CA ARG A 49 -15.52 3.02 1.47
C ARG A 49 -14.94 4.17 0.64
N HIS A 50 -13.64 4.11 0.35
CA HIS A 50 -12.93 5.10 -0.45
C HIS A 50 -12.72 4.66 -1.91
N ASN A 51 -13.38 3.59 -2.35
CA ASN A 51 -13.25 3.00 -3.68
C ASN A 51 -11.77 2.78 -4.09
N TYR A 52 -10.96 2.31 -3.14
CA TYR A 52 -9.52 2.06 -3.31
C TYR A 52 -8.70 3.28 -3.74
N ASN A 53 -9.21 4.50 -3.53
CA ASN A 53 -8.46 5.74 -3.77
C ASN A 53 -7.40 5.92 -2.65
N PRO A 54 -6.09 5.97 -2.99
CA PRO A 54 -5.01 6.06 -2.00
C PRO A 54 -5.05 7.37 -1.22
N TYR A 55 -5.34 8.49 -1.88
CA TYR A 55 -5.41 9.82 -1.26
C TYR A 55 -6.44 9.82 -0.14
N LYS A 56 -7.66 9.39 -0.45
CA LYS A 56 -8.78 9.34 0.50
C LYS A 56 -8.53 8.37 1.65
N GLN A 57 -7.92 7.22 1.38
CA GLN A 57 -7.52 6.27 2.42
C GLN A 57 -6.52 6.88 3.42
N VAL A 58 -5.49 7.58 2.93
CA VAL A 58 -4.50 8.26 3.77
C VAL A 58 -5.15 9.38 4.59
N ILE A 59 -5.89 10.30 3.95
CA ILE A 59 -6.59 11.40 4.65
C ILE A 59 -7.50 10.85 5.75
N SER A 60 -8.29 9.82 5.44
CA SER A 60 -9.20 9.20 6.41
C SER A 60 -8.46 8.59 7.60
N ARG A 61 -7.31 7.96 7.37
CA ARG A 61 -6.50 7.36 8.45
C ARG A 61 -5.81 8.42 9.32
N LEU A 62 -5.32 9.50 8.72
CA LEU A 62 -4.75 10.62 9.45
C LEU A 62 -5.80 11.33 10.32
N LYS A 63 -6.99 11.62 9.78
CA LYS A 63 -8.13 12.16 10.55
C LYS A 63 -8.48 11.27 11.74
N GLN A 64 -8.50 9.96 11.54
CA GLN A 64 -8.75 9.01 12.63
C GLN A 64 -7.70 9.13 13.74
N TYR A 65 -6.42 9.28 13.40
CA TYR A 65 -5.37 9.49 14.41
C TYR A 65 -5.57 10.78 15.20
N GLU A 66 -5.93 11.89 14.53
CA GLU A 66 -6.21 13.15 15.21
C GLU A 66 -7.42 13.07 16.15
N ILE A 67 -8.50 12.39 15.74
CA ILE A 67 -9.68 12.16 16.60
C ILE A 67 -9.31 11.37 17.86
N LEU A 68 -8.36 10.44 17.74
CA LEU A 68 -7.84 9.65 18.87
C LEU A 68 -6.82 10.43 19.72
N GLY A 69 -6.55 11.71 19.41
CA GLY A 69 -5.63 12.57 20.14
C GLY A 69 -4.15 12.42 19.73
N HIS A 70 -3.86 11.65 18.69
CA HIS A 70 -2.50 11.56 18.14
C HIS A 70 -2.22 12.73 17.18
N LYS A 71 -0.98 13.22 17.17
CA LYS A 71 -0.51 14.22 16.21
C LYS A 71 0.48 13.57 15.25
N PRO A 72 0.01 12.96 14.14
CA PRO A 72 0.89 12.26 13.21
C PRO A 72 1.88 13.23 12.58
N SER A 73 3.17 12.94 12.70
CA SER A 73 4.26 13.72 12.08
C SER A 73 5.21 12.84 11.27
N LYS A 74 5.33 11.56 11.63
CA LYS A 74 6.13 10.54 10.96
C LYS A 74 5.23 9.36 10.64
N ILE A 75 5.17 9.00 9.37
CA ILE A 75 4.30 7.95 8.85
C ILE A 75 5.13 6.85 8.23
N GLU A 76 4.79 5.61 8.56
CA GLU A 76 5.14 4.46 7.74
C GLU A 76 3.91 4.12 6.89
N LEU A 77 4.04 4.28 5.56
CA LEU A 77 3.02 3.82 4.62
C LEU A 77 3.19 2.32 4.40
N ILE A 78 2.09 1.58 4.45
CA ILE A 78 2.07 0.16 4.08
C ILE A 78 1.08 -0.02 2.95
N VAL A 79 1.58 -0.37 1.76
CA VAL A 79 0.75 -0.78 0.62
C VAL A 79 0.47 -2.25 0.76
N MET A 80 -0.71 -2.54 1.29
CA MET A 80 -1.18 -3.90 1.52
C MET A 80 -1.82 -4.47 0.27
N GLY A 81 -1.63 -5.77 0.10
CA GLY A 81 -2.06 -6.54 -1.05
C GLY A 81 -0.85 -7.10 -1.78
N GLY A 82 -0.68 -8.42 -1.73
CA GLY A 82 0.47 -9.10 -2.35
C GLY A 82 0.51 -9.08 -3.89
N THR A 83 -0.47 -8.45 -4.55
CA THR A 83 -0.53 -8.30 -6.01
C THR A 83 -0.22 -6.90 -6.51
N PHE A 84 0.05 -5.93 -5.62
CA PHE A 84 0.32 -4.55 -6.04
C PHE A 84 1.48 -4.44 -7.05
N PRO A 85 2.63 -5.10 -6.84
CA PRO A 85 3.71 -5.11 -7.84
C PRO A 85 3.37 -5.75 -9.19
N ALA A 86 2.31 -6.58 -9.23
CA ALA A 86 1.83 -7.20 -10.46
C ALA A 86 0.86 -6.34 -11.27
N MET A 87 0.43 -5.21 -10.71
CA MET A 87 -0.44 -4.27 -11.41
C MET A 87 0.34 -3.49 -12.48
N PRO A 88 -0.35 -2.85 -13.44
CA PRO A 88 0.30 -1.94 -14.39
C PRO A 88 1.11 -0.83 -13.69
N LYS A 89 2.30 -0.50 -14.23
CA LYS A 89 3.25 0.45 -13.62
C LYS A 89 2.66 1.85 -13.43
N ASP A 90 1.85 2.31 -14.38
CA ASP A 90 1.11 3.58 -14.31
C ASP A 90 0.14 3.62 -13.12
N TYR A 91 -0.55 2.52 -12.84
CA TYR A 91 -1.40 2.40 -11.65
C TYR A 91 -0.56 2.41 -10.37
N GLN A 92 0.56 1.70 -10.33
CA GLN A 92 1.43 1.67 -9.15
C GLN A 92 1.98 3.07 -8.84
N GLU A 93 2.49 3.77 -9.85
CA GLU A 93 3.02 5.12 -9.72
C GLU A 93 1.92 6.11 -9.29
N TRP A 94 0.77 6.10 -9.96
CA TRP A 94 -0.39 6.89 -9.56
C TRP A 94 -0.79 6.63 -8.10
N PHE A 95 -0.77 5.36 -7.69
CA PHE A 95 -1.22 4.98 -6.36
C PHE A 95 -0.31 5.55 -5.27
N VAL A 96 1.01 5.37 -5.45
CA VAL A 96 2.01 5.87 -4.51
C VAL A 96 2.09 7.39 -4.52
N ALA A 97 2.09 8.02 -5.70
CA ALA A 97 2.14 9.48 -5.83
C ALA A 97 0.99 10.16 -5.07
N ASN A 98 -0.23 9.63 -5.21
CA ASN A 98 -1.40 10.18 -4.50
C ASN A 98 -1.38 9.88 -2.99
N ALA A 99 -0.77 8.77 -2.55
CA ALA A 99 -0.56 8.51 -1.13
C ALA A 99 0.40 9.54 -0.50
N PHE A 100 1.52 9.83 -1.17
CA PHE A 100 2.46 10.88 -0.74
C PHE A 100 1.83 12.27 -0.77
N GLU A 101 1.07 12.59 -1.82
CA GLU A 101 0.42 13.91 -1.93
C GLU A 101 -0.64 14.12 -0.85
N ALA A 102 -1.30 13.06 -0.37
CA ALA A 102 -2.18 13.14 0.80
C ALA A 102 -1.42 13.52 2.07
N LEU A 103 -0.22 12.98 2.28
CA LEU A 103 0.65 13.39 3.40
C LEU A 103 1.10 14.84 3.26
N ASN A 104 1.44 15.27 2.05
CA ASN A 104 1.91 16.63 1.76
C ASN A 104 0.83 17.69 1.98
N ARG A 105 -0.42 17.38 1.62
CA ARG A 105 -1.53 18.33 1.58
C ARG A 105 -2.44 18.27 2.82
N TYR A 106 -2.30 17.27 3.68
CA TYR A 106 -3.20 17.08 4.81
C TYR A 106 -3.39 18.38 5.61
N PRO A 107 -4.64 18.81 5.92
CA PRO A 107 -5.92 18.10 5.74
C PRO A 107 -6.73 18.50 4.48
N ALA A 108 -6.08 19.08 3.46
CA ALA A 108 -6.76 19.57 2.26
C ALA A 108 -7.39 18.44 1.40
N GLU A 109 -8.20 18.84 0.42
CA GLU A 109 -8.81 17.93 -0.54
C GLU A 109 -7.83 17.45 -1.63
N GLU A 110 -8.25 16.39 -2.32
CA GLU A 110 -7.56 15.76 -3.43
C GLU A 110 -7.16 16.81 -4.49
N PRO A 111 -5.94 16.78 -5.03
CA PRO A 111 -5.52 17.76 -6.03
C PRO A 111 -6.41 17.67 -7.28
N PRO A 112 -6.72 18.80 -7.93
CA PRO A 112 -7.57 18.82 -9.13
C PRO A 112 -6.86 18.28 -10.39
N SER A 113 -5.56 18.00 -10.30
CA SER A 113 -4.71 17.62 -11.43
C SER A 113 -3.92 16.36 -11.11
N HIS A 114 -3.35 15.77 -12.16
CA HIS A 114 -2.40 14.67 -12.04
C HIS A 114 -1.26 15.00 -11.07
N VAL A 115 -0.87 14.00 -10.28
CA VAL A 115 0.21 14.09 -9.29
C VAL A 115 1.43 13.37 -9.85
N ASN A 116 2.51 14.11 -10.05
CA ASN A 116 3.81 13.52 -10.39
C ASN A 116 4.49 12.96 -9.13
N LEU A 117 4.99 11.72 -9.22
CA LEU A 117 5.59 11.00 -8.10
C LEU A 117 6.84 11.72 -7.54
N GLU A 118 7.77 12.11 -8.41
CA GLU A 118 9.02 12.74 -8.00
C GLU A 118 8.77 14.07 -7.27
N LEU A 119 7.84 14.89 -7.77
CA LEU A 119 7.43 16.11 -7.09
C LEU A 119 6.73 15.82 -5.75
N ALA A 120 5.96 14.74 -5.66
CA ALA A 120 5.32 14.33 -4.40
C ALA A 120 6.38 13.91 -3.36
N HIS A 121 7.42 13.18 -3.76
CA HIS A 121 8.56 12.84 -2.90
C HIS A 121 9.31 14.10 -2.43
N LEU A 122 9.70 14.99 -3.35
CA LEU A 122 10.43 16.22 -3.02
C LEU A 122 9.67 17.12 -2.06
N LYS A 123 8.35 17.27 -2.24
CA LYS A 123 7.50 17.99 -1.28
C LYS A 123 7.50 17.32 0.09
N ASN A 124 7.47 15.98 0.13
CA ASN A 124 7.35 15.22 1.38
C ASN A 124 8.59 15.32 2.27
N GLU A 125 9.78 15.51 1.69
CA GLU A 125 11.02 15.76 2.44
C GLU A 125 10.90 16.94 3.42
N ARG A 126 10.06 17.93 3.09
CA ARG A 126 9.83 19.14 3.89
C ARG A 126 8.42 19.23 4.49
N ALA A 127 7.57 18.22 4.26
CA ALA A 127 6.21 18.21 4.75
C ALA A 127 6.14 18.13 6.29
N LYS A 128 5.00 18.58 6.84
CA LYS A 128 4.70 18.45 8.28
C LYS A 128 4.47 16.99 8.69
N ILE A 129 3.88 16.21 7.80
CA ILE A 129 3.66 14.77 7.94
C ILE A 129 4.57 14.07 6.94
N ARG A 130 5.66 13.48 7.43
CA ARG A 130 6.69 12.85 6.58
C ARG A 130 6.46 11.35 6.47
N CYS A 131 6.58 10.83 5.27
CA CYS A 131 6.78 9.41 5.04
C CYS A 131 8.23 9.08 5.41
N VAL A 132 8.42 8.33 6.49
CA VAL A 132 9.75 7.87 6.94
C VAL A 132 10.03 6.44 6.52
N GLY A 133 9.03 5.76 5.96
CA GLY A 133 9.17 4.44 5.37
C GLY A 133 7.96 4.08 4.53
N LEU A 134 8.20 3.38 3.43
CA LEU A 134 7.18 2.78 2.58
C LEU A 134 7.43 1.27 2.52
N THR A 135 6.43 0.52 2.96
CA THR A 135 6.42 -0.93 2.93
C THR A 135 5.52 -1.42 1.80
N ILE A 136 6.04 -2.30 0.95
CA ILE A 136 5.27 -2.96 -0.13
C ILE A 136 5.22 -4.47 0.14
N GLU A 137 4.01 -5.02 0.16
CA GLU A 137 3.79 -6.47 0.17
C GLU A 137 3.94 -7.05 -1.24
N THR A 138 4.66 -8.16 -1.37
CA THR A 138 4.80 -8.84 -2.67
C THR A 138 5.02 -10.35 -2.53
N ARG A 139 5.01 -11.03 -3.67
CA ARG A 139 5.38 -12.44 -3.78
C ARG A 139 6.88 -12.56 -4.10
N PRO A 140 7.55 -13.64 -3.68
CA PRO A 140 8.96 -13.85 -4.00
C PRO A 140 9.28 -13.78 -5.50
N ASP A 141 8.40 -14.31 -6.36
CA ASP A 141 8.58 -14.27 -7.82
C ASP A 141 8.35 -12.88 -8.45
N TRP A 142 7.77 -11.94 -7.70
CA TRP A 142 7.59 -10.52 -8.05
C TRP A 142 8.52 -9.62 -7.22
N SER A 143 9.73 -10.11 -6.96
CA SER A 143 10.78 -9.38 -6.23
C SER A 143 12.18 -9.54 -6.81
N MET A 144 12.27 -9.93 -8.09
CA MET A 144 13.51 -9.89 -8.89
C MET A 144 14.09 -8.46 -9.02
N GLU A 145 15.34 -8.35 -9.45
CA GLU A 145 16.10 -7.09 -9.58
C GLU A 145 15.30 -5.95 -10.23
N GLN A 146 14.71 -6.18 -11.42
CA GLN A 146 13.88 -5.17 -12.10
C GLN A 146 12.67 -4.67 -11.28
N HIS A 147 12.13 -5.52 -10.40
CA HIS A 147 11.03 -5.14 -9.52
C HIS A 147 11.56 -4.35 -8.33
N VAL A 148 12.74 -4.70 -7.80
CA VAL A 148 13.41 -3.95 -6.73
C VAL A 148 13.78 -2.55 -7.19
N ASP A 149 14.33 -2.40 -8.41
CA ASP A 149 14.59 -1.08 -9.01
C ASP A 149 13.31 -0.24 -9.10
N TRP A 150 12.20 -0.89 -9.47
CA TRP A 150 10.90 -0.24 -9.48
C TRP A 150 10.41 0.14 -8.08
N PHE A 151 10.63 -0.70 -7.07
CA PHE A 151 10.29 -0.38 -5.69
C PHE A 151 11.11 0.79 -5.16
N LEU A 152 12.39 0.89 -5.53
CA LEU A 152 13.25 2.03 -5.21
C LEU A 152 12.72 3.31 -5.86
N HIS A 153 12.30 3.25 -7.14
CA HIS A 153 11.64 4.37 -7.82
C HIS A 153 10.37 4.83 -7.09
N LEU A 154 9.55 3.89 -6.62
CA LEU A 154 8.36 4.19 -5.80
C LEU A 154 8.70 4.73 -4.38
N GLY A 155 9.97 4.74 -3.98
CA GLY A 155 10.40 5.20 -2.65
C GLY A 155 10.24 4.16 -1.54
N ALA A 156 10.16 2.87 -1.88
CA ALA A 156 10.04 1.80 -0.90
C ALA A 156 11.31 1.64 -0.05
N THR A 157 11.12 1.39 1.23
CA THR A 157 12.20 1.18 2.22
C THR A 157 12.15 -0.21 2.85
N ARG A 158 11.01 -0.90 2.75
CA ARG A 158 10.84 -2.28 3.25
C ARG A 158 9.96 -3.07 2.27
N ILE A 159 10.31 -4.34 2.08
CA ILE A 159 9.52 -5.28 1.29
C ILE A 159 9.10 -6.44 2.18
N GLU A 160 7.81 -6.77 2.16
CA GLU A 160 7.26 -7.91 2.88
C GLU A 160 6.96 -9.04 1.90
N LEU A 161 7.81 -10.07 1.92
CA LEU A 161 7.67 -11.24 1.06
C LEU A 161 6.73 -12.26 1.70
N GLY A 162 5.66 -12.59 0.99
CA GLY A 162 4.81 -13.71 1.39
C GLY A 162 5.47 -15.06 1.12
N VAL A 163 6.56 -15.44 1.79
CA VAL A 163 7.22 -16.76 1.57
C VAL A 163 6.29 -17.92 1.92
N GLN A 164 5.55 -17.79 3.04
CA GLN A 164 4.65 -18.79 3.62
C GLN A 164 5.38 -20.01 4.20
N THR A 165 6.16 -20.71 3.38
CA THR A 165 6.98 -21.86 3.76
C THR A 165 8.19 -21.96 2.84
N VAL A 166 9.27 -22.55 3.36
CA VAL A 166 10.51 -22.79 2.61
C VAL A 166 10.52 -24.14 1.89
N PHE A 167 9.46 -24.94 2.03
CA PHE A 167 9.35 -26.27 1.43
C PHE A 167 8.60 -26.23 0.10
N ASP A 168 9.32 -26.47 -1.00
CA ASP A 168 8.77 -26.41 -2.37
C ASP A 168 7.64 -27.42 -2.62
N ASP A 169 7.69 -28.60 -2.00
CA ASP A 169 6.64 -29.62 -2.15
C ASP A 169 5.31 -29.14 -1.56
N VAL A 170 5.36 -28.38 -0.46
CA VAL A 170 4.19 -27.73 0.16
C VAL A 170 3.69 -26.60 -0.73
N LEU A 171 4.56 -25.73 -1.24
CA LEU A 171 4.20 -24.64 -2.15
C LEU A 171 3.46 -25.15 -3.40
N LYS A 172 3.96 -26.23 -4.00
CA LYS A 172 3.31 -26.90 -5.14
C LYS A 172 1.92 -27.44 -4.79
N LYS A 173 1.77 -28.09 -3.63
CA LYS A 173 0.47 -28.63 -3.16
C LYS A 173 -0.58 -27.53 -2.95
N VAL A 174 -0.17 -26.34 -2.51
CA VAL A 174 -1.07 -25.19 -2.27
C VAL A 174 -1.22 -24.26 -3.47
N ARG A 175 -0.67 -24.63 -4.63
CA ARG A 175 -0.72 -23.87 -5.90
C ARG A 175 -0.14 -22.46 -5.76
N ARG A 176 1.07 -22.36 -5.21
CA ARG A 176 1.80 -21.10 -5.00
C ARG A 176 3.05 -21.01 -5.85
#